data_AF-A0A1Q5LB07-F1
#
_entry.id   AF-A0A1Q5LB07-F1
#
_cell.length_a   1.000
_cell.length_b   1.000
_cell.length_c   1.000
_cell.angle_alpha   90.00
_cell.angle_beta   90.00
_cell.angle_gamma   90.00
#
_symmetry.space_group_name_H-M   'P 1'
#
loop_
_entity.id
_entity.type
_entity.pdbx_description
1 polymer ?
#
loop_
_entity_poly.entity_id
_entity_poly.type
_entity_poly.pdbx_seq_one_letter_code
_entity_poly.pdbx_strand_id
1 'polypeptide(L)'
;MAVLAPSIQLSVDRFARSLIVPSRLLALHPRKRGHAGNAAALAPAITLGVLSAFEGFAEDYFATVLYLQGQSFAQIVKKMNLTNPDVTDIEALVGREFPTLKPQIGTGFALTAWAPPVIGKTFWQKQELTWADVKRDAQGWMQVRHCLAHGLASGWSSEVWPGPVRKDVPPASSVLRPMKGGKHSLALHGAITCARIYRAAAEHLAGVVAGHIGEKLNWSAVPEFELHAAPAA
;
A
#
# COMPACT_ATOMS: atom_id res chain seq x y z
N MET A 1 9.09 -10.37 35.93
CA MET A 1 9.38 -10.90 34.58
C MET A 1 9.55 -9.71 33.67
N ALA A 2 10.77 -9.40 33.24
CA ALA A 2 10.99 -8.28 32.32
C ALA A 2 10.41 -8.68 30.96
N VAL A 3 9.35 -7.99 30.52
CA VAL A 3 8.90 -8.07 29.13
C VAL A 3 10.03 -7.45 28.31
N LEU A 4 10.79 -8.26 27.57
CA LEU A 4 11.78 -7.73 26.63
C LEU A 4 11.04 -6.81 25.65
N ALA A 5 11.47 -5.56 25.55
CA ALA A 5 10.86 -4.60 24.67
C ALA A 5 10.91 -5.15 23.22
N PRO A 6 9.78 -5.19 22.49
CA PRO A 6 9.76 -5.67 21.12
C PRO A 6 10.63 -4.75 20.25
N SER A 7 11.47 -5.33 19.40
CA SER A 7 12.24 -4.58 18.40
C SER A 7 11.33 -4.12 17.26
N ILE A 8 11.51 -2.90 16.78
CA ILE A 8 10.81 -2.37 15.60
C ILE A 8 11.11 -3.17 14.32
N GLN A 9 12.24 -3.88 14.27
CA GLN A 9 12.56 -4.78 13.15
C GLN A 9 11.56 -5.94 13.07
N LEU A 10 11.04 -6.42 14.20
CA LEU A 10 10.09 -7.52 14.23
C LEU A 10 8.78 -7.15 13.50
N SER A 11 8.37 -5.88 13.54
CA SER A 11 7.22 -5.39 12.78
C SER A 11 7.50 -5.39 11.28
N VAL A 12 8.72 -5.06 10.85
CA VAL A 12 9.14 -5.16 9.43
C VAL A 12 9.16 -6.63 8.98
N ASP A 13 9.66 -7.55 9.82
CA ASP A 13 9.70 -8.98 9.50
C ASP A 13 8.28 -9.58 9.39
N ARG A 14 7.35 -9.14 10.25
CA ARG A 14 5.93 -9.51 10.17
C ARG A 14 5.28 -8.94 8.91
N PHE A 15 5.59 -7.70 8.55
CA PHE A 15 5.10 -7.09 7.31
C PHE A 15 5.61 -7.85 6.07
N ALA A 16 6.91 -8.17 6.02
CA ALA A 16 7.49 -9.02 4.99
C ALA A 16 6.75 -10.36 4.86
N ARG A 17 6.48 -11.02 5.99
CA ARG A 17 5.72 -12.27 6.05
C ARG A 17 4.30 -12.13 5.52
N SER A 18 3.58 -11.06 5.91
CA SER A 18 2.21 -10.79 5.44
C SER A 18 2.16 -10.53 3.93
N LEU A 19 3.23 -9.99 3.34
CA LEU A 19 3.32 -9.75 1.90
C LEU A 19 3.71 -10.98 1.06
N ILE A 20 4.07 -12.12 1.68
CA ILE A 20 4.40 -13.36 0.97
C ILE A 20 3.23 -13.80 0.09
N VAL A 21 2.01 -13.86 0.64
CA VAL A 21 0.84 -14.34 -0.12
C VAL A 21 0.52 -13.41 -1.30
N PRO A 22 0.39 -12.08 -1.14
CA PRO A 22 0.24 -11.17 -2.27
C PRO A 22 1.35 -11.31 -3.34
N SER A 23 2.61 -11.46 -2.91
CA SER A 23 3.73 -11.66 -3.83
C SER A 23 3.63 -12.98 -4.60
N ARG A 24 3.22 -14.07 -3.95
CA ARG A 24 3.02 -15.38 -4.60
C ARG A 24 1.83 -15.37 -5.56
N LEU A 25 0.74 -14.66 -5.24
CA LEU A 25 -0.40 -14.50 -6.14
C LEU A 25 0.00 -13.85 -7.46
N LEU A 26 0.92 -12.87 -7.43
CA LEU A 26 1.47 -12.25 -8.64
C LEU A 26 2.15 -13.29 -9.56
N ALA A 27 2.85 -14.27 -8.98
CA ALA A 27 3.52 -15.33 -9.73
C ALA A 27 2.53 -16.29 -10.44
N LEU A 28 1.28 -16.36 -9.99
CA LEU A 28 0.25 -17.24 -10.55
C LEU A 28 -0.44 -16.66 -11.80
N HIS A 29 -0.23 -15.38 -12.12
CA HIS A 29 -0.91 -14.76 -13.25
C HIS A 29 -0.37 -15.32 -14.58
N PRO A 30 -1.23 -15.87 -15.48
CA PRO A 30 -0.81 -16.33 -16.78
C PRO A 30 -0.33 -15.13 -17.59
N ARG A 31 0.95 -15.14 -17.97
CA ARG A 31 1.60 -14.02 -18.67
C ARG A 31 1.40 -14.05 -20.19
N LYS A 32 0.41 -14.83 -20.67
CA LYS A 32 0.05 -14.92 -22.09
C LYS A 32 -0.82 -13.72 -22.49
N ARG A 33 -0.64 -13.24 -23.72
CA ARG A 33 -1.47 -12.18 -24.30
C ARG A 33 -2.90 -12.69 -24.48
N GLY A 34 -3.89 -12.06 -23.86
CA GLY A 34 -5.29 -12.47 -23.96
C GLY A 34 -6.12 -12.16 -22.72
N HIS A 35 -7.33 -12.73 -22.66
CA HIS A 35 -8.20 -12.63 -21.49
C HIS A 35 -7.60 -13.41 -20.31
N ALA A 36 -7.49 -12.78 -19.13
CA ALA A 36 -6.88 -13.40 -17.96
C ALA A 36 -7.72 -14.56 -17.38
N GLY A 37 -8.98 -14.69 -17.79
CA GLY A 37 -9.89 -15.73 -17.33
C GLY A 37 -9.97 -15.70 -15.80
N ASN A 38 -9.79 -16.85 -15.16
CA ASN A 38 -9.85 -16.92 -13.70
C ASN A 38 -8.73 -16.18 -12.97
N ALA A 39 -7.64 -15.87 -13.67
CA ALA A 39 -6.53 -15.13 -13.08
C ALA A 39 -6.82 -13.63 -12.89
N ALA A 40 -7.95 -13.13 -13.41
CA ALA A 40 -8.39 -11.77 -13.12
C ALA A 40 -8.65 -11.53 -11.62
N ALA A 41 -9.00 -12.58 -10.85
CA ALA A 41 -9.14 -12.48 -9.38
C ALA A 41 -7.83 -12.19 -8.64
N LEU A 42 -6.67 -12.35 -9.27
CA LEU A 42 -5.39 -12.11 -8.61
C LEU A 42 -5.21 -10.62 -8.28
N ALA A 43 -5.64 -9.71 -9.15
CA ALA A 43 -5.50 -8.28 -8.91
C ALA A 43 -6.25 -7.79 -7.65
N PRO A 44 -7.56 -8.04 -7.47
CA PRO A 44 -8.24 -7.68 -6.22
C PRO A 44 -7.68 -8.40 -5.00
N ALA A 45 -7.29 -9.68 -5.10
CA ALA A 45 -6.71 -10.42 -3.98
C ALA A 45 -5.35 -9.86 -3.52
N ILE A 46 -4.49 -9.47 -4.47
CA ILE A 46 -3.22 -8.80 -4.18
C ILE A 46 -3.47 -7.45 -3.52
N THR A 47 -4.35 -6.62 -4.10
CA THR A 47 -4.68 -5.29 -3.56
C THR A 47 -5.18 -5.37 -2.11
N LEU A 48 -6.15 -6.26 -1.83
CA LEU A 48 -6.67 -6.45 -0.47
C LEU A 48 -5.59 -6.96 0.49
N GLY A 49 -4.80 -7.95 0.08
CA GLY A 49 -3.75 -8.52 0.93
C GLY A 49 -2.63 -7.52 1.26
N VAL A 50 -2.23 -6.68 0.30
CA VAL A 50 -1.24 -5.60 0.53
C VAL A 50 -1.79 -4.57 1.51
N LEU A 51 -3.01 -4.09 1.30
CA LEU A 51 -3.62 -3.06 2.15
C LEU A 51 -3.76 -3.56 3.59
N SER A 52 -4.28 -4.77 3.78
CA SER A 52 -4.36 -5.39 5.11
C SER A 52 -2.99 -5.61 5.75
N ALA A 53 -1.97 -5.99 4.98
CA ALA A 53 -0.61 -6.11 5.49
C ALA A 53 -0.05 -4.75 5.96
N PHE A 54 -0.32 -3.67 5.22
CA PHE A 54 0.09 -2.33 5.60
C PHE A 54 -0.63 -1.84 6.87
N GLU A 55 -1.95 -2.05 6.97
CA GLU A 55 -2.73 -1.67 8.15
C GLU A 55 -2.15 -2.32 9.41
N GLY A 56 -1.89 -3.64 9.37
CA GLY A 56 -1.29 -4.36 10.49
C GLY A 56 0.16 -3.93 10.78
N PHE A 57 0.96 -3.63 9.75
CA PHE A 57 2.30 -3.09 9.92
C PHE A 57 2.28 -1.74 10.62
N ALA A 58 1.45 -0.81 10.16
CA ALA A 58 1.37 0.52 10.73
C ALA A 58 0.94 0.46 12.20
N GLU A 59 -0.05 -0.37 12.53
CA GLU A 59 -0.46 -0.57 13.92
C GLU A 59 0.68 -1.11 14.80
N ASP A 60 1.29 -2.24 14.41
CA ASP A 60 2.33 -2.92 15.18
C ASP A 60 3.61 -2.07 15.31
N TYR A 61 4.06 -1.46 14.21
CA TYR A 61 5.28 -0.66 14.18
C TYR A 61 5.16 0.60 15.03
N PHE A 62 4.12 1.42 14.82
CA PHE A 62 3.99 2.68 15.55
C PHE A 62 3.57 2.46 17.01
N ALA A 63 2.83 1.39 17.34
CA ALA A 63 2.61 1.00 18.73
C ALA A 63 3.94 0.64 19.42
N THR A 64 4.81 -0.11 18.74
CA THR A 64 6.14 -0.49 19.26
C THR A 64 7.03 0.74 19.44
N VAL A 65 7.06 1.65 18.47
CA VAL A 65 7.81 2.91 18.60
C VAL A 65 7.34 3.71 19.80
N LEU A 66 6.02 3.91 19.96
CA LEU A 66 5.47 4.67 21.08
C LEU A 66 5.80 3.99 22.43
N TYR A 67 5.78 2.66 22.48
CA TYR A 67 6.21 1.90 23.64
C TYR A 67 7.68 2.14 23.98
N LEU A 68 8.58 2.11 22.99
CA LEU A 68 10.01 2.39 23.17
C LEU A 68 10.28 3.83 23.64
N GLN A 69 9.39 4.77 23.34
CA GLN A 69 9.42 6.13 23.88
C GLN A 69 8.86 6.25 25.31
N GLY A 70 8.49 5.14 25.95
CA GLY A 70 7.96 5.12 27.32
C GLY A 70 6.47 5.49 27.43
N GLN A 71 5.72 5.48 26.34
CA GLN A 71 4.26 5.67 26.39
C GLN A 71 3.61 4.47 27.07
N SER A 72 2.64 4.74 27.95
CA SER A 72 1.80 3.70 28.55
C SER A 72 0.85 3.07 27.52
N PHE A 73 0.40 1.84 27.79
CA PHE A 73 -0.58 1.15 26.92
C PHE A 73 -1.85 1.99 26.68
N ALA A 74 -2.34 2.71 27.69
CA ALA A 74 -3.50 3.58 27.54
C ALA A 74 -3.25 4.74 26.55
N GLN A 75 -2.05 5.32 26.57
CA GLN A 75 -1.66 6.37 25.61
C GLN A 75 -1.49 5.80 24.20
N ILE A 76 -0.89 4.62 24.08
CA ILE A 76 -0.70 3.92 22.81
C ILE A 76 -2.05 3.62 22.16
N VAL A 77 -2.98 2.99 22.89
CA VAL A 77 -4.33 2.67 22.37
C VAL A 77 -5.05 3.93 21.89
N LYS A 78 -4.95 5.05 22.63
CA LYS A 78 -5.56 6.32 22.22
C LYS A 78 -4.99 6.86 20.90
N LYS A 79 -3.70 6.62 20.63
CA LYS A 79 -2.99 7.11 19.44
C LYS A 79 -3.10 6.17 18.24
N MET A 80 -3.16 4.87 18.49
CA MET A 80 -3.17 3.79 17.50
C MET A 80 -4.55 3.25 17.17
N ASN A 81 -5.63 3.85 17.70
CA ASN A 81 -7.00 3.52 17.31
C ASN A 81 -7.33 4.10 15.91
N LEU A 82 -6.66 3.59 14.89
CA LEU A 82 -6.79 3.98 13.50
C LEU A 82 -7.71 2.98 12.79
N THR A 83 -8.74 3.48 12.12
CA THR A 83 -9.67 2.64 11.36
C THR A 83 -9.32 2.70 9.87
N ASN A 84 -8.76 1.61 9.34
CA ASN A 84 -8.30 1.49 7.95
C ASN A 84 -7.32 2.62 7.53
N PRO A 85 -6.21 2.82 8.27
CA PRO A 85 -5.29 3.91 7.99
C PRO A 85 -4.66 3.79 6.60
N ASP A 86 -4.58 4.91 5.89
CA ASP A 86 -3.74 5.05 4.71
C ASP A 86 -2.42 5.79 5.01
N VAL A 87 -1.60 5.97 3.98
CA VAL A 87 -0.28 6.63 4.10
C VAL A 87 -0.39 8.06 4.66
N THR A 88 -1.45 8.78 4.34
CA THR A 88 -1.71 10.14 4.83
C THR A 88 -2.02 10.13 6.32
N ASP A 89 -2.81 9.17 6.78
CA ASP A 89 -3.13 9.01 8.22
C ASP A 89 -1.86 8.73 9.03
N ILE A 90 -0.98 7.88 8.50
CA ILE A 90 0.28 7.54 9.16
C ILE A 90 1.27 8.72 9.12
N GLU A 91 1.38 9.46 8.02
CA GLU A 91 2.15 10.71 8.01
C GLU A 91 1.63 11.69 9.07
N ALA A 92 0.30 11.85 9.18
CA ALA A 92 -0.29 12.75 10.16
C ALA A 92 0.00 12.31 11.60
N LEU A 93 -0.01 10.99 11.87
CA LEU A 93 0.44 10.41 13.13
C LEU A 93 1.92 10.76 13.39
N VAL A 94 2.82 10.47 12.45
CA VAL A 94 4.25 10.77 12.60
C VAL A 94 4.48 12.25 12.83
N GLY A 95 3.83 13.13 12.07
CA GLY A 95 3.96 14.58 12.24
C GLY A 95 3.42 15.08 13.58
N ARG A 96 2.41 14.43 14.16
CA ARG A 96 1.88 14.80 15.48
C ARG A 96 2.78 14.32 16.62
N GLU A 97 3.24 13.07 16.55
CA GLU A 97 4.03 12.45 17.61
C GLU A 97 5.52 12.84 17.55
N PHE A 98 6.01 13.21 16.37
CA PHE A 98 7.39 13.62 16.10
C PHE A 98 7.44 14.91 15.26
N PRO A 99 7.06 16.07 15.83
CA PRO A 99 6.95 17.31 15.05
C PRO A 99 8.24 17.73 14.34
N THR A 100 9.40 17.41 14.93
CA THR A 100 10.73 17.68 14.35
C THR A 100 11.03 16.88 13.09
N LEU A 101 10.31 15.78 12.85
CA LEU A 101 10.48 14.93 11.66
C LEU A 101 9.65 15.38 10.47
N LYS A 102 8.67 16.28 10.65
CA LYS A 102 7.81 16.77 9.56
C LYS A 102 8.60 17.22 8.31
N PRO A 103 9.71 17.96 8.42
CA PRO A 103 10.48 18.39 7.24
C PRO A 103 11.18 17.25 6.50
N GLN A 104 11.35 16.09 7.14
CA GLN A 104 12.05 14.92 6.60
C GLN A 104 11.08 13.95 5.89
N ILE A 105 9.77 14.07 6.13
CA ILE A 105 8.77 13.23 5.48
C ILE A 105 8.70 13.59 3.98
N GLY A 106 8.80 12.58 3.12
CA GLY A 106 8.89 12.72 1.67
C GLY A 106 10.24 13.22 1.12
N THR A 107 11.20 13.62 1.97
CA THR A 107 12.51 14.08 1.49
C THR A 107 13.30 12.93 0.86
N GLY A 108 13.78 13.12 -0.37
CA GLY A 108 14.53 12.09 -1.10
C GLY A 108 13.68 10.90 -1.55
N PHE A 109 12.36 10.95 -1.37
CA PHE A 109 11.45 9.88 -1.78
C PHE A 109 11.26 9.89 -3.30
N ALA A 110 11.44 8.73 -3.93
CA ALA A 110 11.11 8.48 -5.32
C ALA A 110 10.59 7.04 -5.48
N LEU A 111 9.53 6.88 -6.28
CA LEU A 111 8.94 5.58 -6.57
C LEU A 111 8.56 5.46 -8.04
N THR A 112 9.13 4.45 -8.73
CA THR A 112 8.67 4.07 -10.07
C THR A 112 7.48 3.12 -10.01
N ALA A 113 6.33 3.56 -10.51
CA ALA A 113 5.09 2.79 -10.60
C ALA A 113 4.57 2.69 -12.04
N TRP A 114 3.50 1.91 -12.24
CA TRP A 114 2.84 1.79 -13.54
C TRP A 114 1.68 2.77 -13.66
N ALA A 115 1.71 3.58 -14.71
CA ALA A 115 0.63 4.48 -15.10
C ALA A 115 -0.35 3.77 -16.05
N PRO A 116 -1.67 3.84 -15.79
CA PRO A 116 -2.66 3.22 -16.64
C PRO A 116 -2.71 3.88 -18.02
N PRO A 117 -2.82 3.10 -19.11
CA PRO A 117 -3.00 3.67 -20.44
C PRO A 117 -4.34 4.41 -20.56
N VAL A 118 -4.36 5.45 -21.38
CA VAL A 118 -5.60 6.11 -21.81
C VAL A 118 -6.51 5.15 -22.58
N ILE A 119 -7.81 5.50 -22.65
CA ILE A 119 -8.81 4.69 -23.37
C ILE A 119 -8.36 4.44 -24.81
N GLY A 120 -8.40 3.18 -25.24
CA GLY A 120 -7.99 2.75 -26.57
C GLY A 120 -6.50 2.40 -26.71
N LYS A 121 -5.68 2.62 -25.68
CA LYS A 121 -4.29 2.15 -25.61
C LYS A 121 -4.16 0.93 -24.70
N THR A 122 -3.13 0.12 -24.95
CA THR A 122 -2.88 -1.15 -24.25
C THR A 122 -1.61 -1.18 -23.42
N PHE A 123 -0.66 -0.28 -23.69
CA PHE A 123 0.67 -0.30 -23.09
C PHE A 123 0.74 0.55 -21.81
N TRP A 124 1.17 -0.06 -20.71
CA TRP A 124 1.42 0.62 -19.44
C TRP A 124 2.76 1.33 -19.47
N GLN A 125 2.82 2.55 -18.96
CA GLN A 125 4.05 3.32 -18.90
C GLN A 125 4.59 3.33 -17.48
N LYS A 126 5.92 3.40 -17.35
CA LYS A 126 6.54 3.70 -16.06
C LYS A 126 6.35 5.19 -15.77
N GLN A 127 6.04 5.51 -14.53
CA GLN A 127 5.92 6.87 -14.03
C GLN A 127 6.64 6.96 -12.68
N GLU A 128 7.37 8.04 -12.48
CA GLU A 128 7.90 8.41 -11.16
C GLU A 128 6.80 9.10 -10.36
N LEU A 129 6.58 8.64 -9.14
CA LEU A 129 5.64 9.20 -8.19
C LEU A 129 6.40 9.98 -7.12
N THR A 130 5.99 11.23 -6.90
CA THR A 130 6.44 12.02 -5.76
C THR A 130 5.76 11.52 -4.48
N TRP A 131 6.25 11.97 -3.32
CA TRP A 131 5.56 11.70 -2.05
C TRP A 131 4.10 12.19 -2.04
N ALA A 132 3.82 13.33 -2.69
CA ALA A 132 2.46 13.86 -2.81
C ALA A 132 1.57 12.95 -3.66
N ASP A 133 2.10 12.39 -4.76
CA ASP A 133 1.37 11.43 -5.59
C ASP A 133 1.09 10.13 -4.84
N VAL A 134 2.07 9.60 -4.11
CA VAL A 134 1.91 8.38 -3.29
C VAL A 134 0.79 8.52 -2.27
N LYS A 135 0.67 9.68 -1.61
CA LYS A 135 -0.42 9.93 -0.67
C LYS A 135 -1.79 9.98 -1.33
N ARG A 136 -1.90 10.75 -2.41
CA ARG A 136 -3.14 10.86 -3.19
C ARG A 136 -3.58 9.48 -3.68
N ASP A 137 -2.65 8.72 -4.24
CA ASP A 137 -2.94 7.40 -4.81
C ASP A 137 -3.25 6.38 -3.71
N ALA A 138 -2.59 6.43 -2.54
CA ALA A 138 -2.94 5.61 -1.37
C ALA A 138 -4.39 5.84 -0.92
N GLN A 139 -4.86 7.08 -0.87
CA GLN A 139 -6.27 7.38 -0.57
C GLN A 139 -7.22 6.77 -1.61
N GLY A 140 -6.86 6.84 -2.90
CA GLY A 140 -7.60 6.19 -3.98
C GLY A 140 -7.65 4.66 -3.83
N TRP A 141 -6.54 4.03 -3.47
CA TRP A 141 -6.47 2.59 -3.18
C TRP A 141 -7.30 2.19 -1.96
N MET A 142 -7.41 3.05 -0.95
CA MET A 142 -8.31 2.82 0.17
C MET A 142 -9.79 2.84 -0.26
N GLN A 143 -10.15 3.68 -1.25
CA GLN A 143 -11.50 3.59 -1.87
C GLN A 143 -11.69 2.30 -2.66
N VAL A 144 -10.65 1.79 -3.35
CA VAL A 144 -10.70 0.48 -4.01
C VAL A 144 -10.94 -0.63 -2.98
N ARG A 145 -10.19 -0.64 -1.87
CA ARG A 145 -10.41 -1.59 -0.75
C ARG A 145 -11.84 -1.54 -0.25
N HIS A 146 -12.36 -0.34 0.02
CA HIS A 146 -13.73 -0.15 0.47
C HIS A 146 -14.74 -0.78 -0.51
N CYS A 147 -14.62 -0.47 -1.81
CA CYS A 147 -15.52 -1.02 -2.82
C CYS A 147 -15.46 -2.56 -2.90
N LEU A 148 -14.26 -3.14 -2.86
CA LEU A 148 -14.06 -4.59 -2.90
C LEU A 148 -14.60 -5.27 -1.63
N ALA A 149 -14.27 -4.74 -0.44
CA ALA A 149 -14.65 -5.32 0.84
C ALA A 149 -16.17 -5.32 1.07
N HIS A 150 -16.87 -4.32 0.54
CA HIS A 150 -18.34 -4.23 0.63
C HIS A 150 -19.08 -4.82 -0.57
N GLY A 151 -18.37 -5.41 -1.55
CA GLY A 151 -18.98 -5.98 -2.75
C GLY A 151 -19.65 -4.93 -3.66
N LEU A 152 -19.26 -3.66 -3.56
CA LEU A 152 -19.74 -2.59 -4.44
C LEU A 152 -19.13 -2.68 -5.85
N ALA A 153 -17.97 -3.29 -5.95
CA ALA A 153 -17.30 -3.67 -7.19
C ALA A 153 -16.61 -5.02 -6.99
N SER A 154 -16.55 -5.84 -8.03
CA SER A 154 -15.89 -7.16 -7.97
C SER A 154 -14.37 -7.08 -8.14
N GLY A 155 -13.88 -6.08 -8.90
CA GLY A 155 -12.50 -6.01 -9.38
C GLY A 155 -12.15 -7.04 -10.46
N TRP A 156 -13.06 -7.95 -10.80
CA TRP A 156 -12.81 -9.06 -11.74
C TRP A 156 -12.78 -8.62 -13.20
N SER A 157 -13.60 -7.63 -13.54
CA SER A 157 -13.76 -7.15 -14.92
C SER A 157 -13.84 -5.63 -14.98
N SER A 158 -14.07 -5.10 -16.18
CA SER A 158 -14.31 -3.67 -16.33
C SER A 158 -15.73 -3.36 -15.86
N GLU A 159 -15.84 -2.55 -14.82
CA GLU A 159 -17.11 -2.21 -14.18
C GLU A 159 -17.17 -0.74 -13.76
N VAL A 160 -18.34 -0.27 -13.35
CA VAL A 160 -18.48 1.09 -12.81
C VAL A 160 -18.11 1.06 -11.34
N TRP A 161 -17.21 1.93 -10.93
CA TRP A 161 -16.79 2.05 -9.54
C TRP A 161 -17.52 3.22 -8.89
N PRO A 162 -18.09 3.04 -7.68
CA PRO A 162 -18.74 4.12 -6.96
C PRO A 162 -17.82 5.32 -6.72
N GLY A 163 -18.45 6.48 -6.50
CA GLY A 163 -17.76 7.67 -6.01
C GLY A 163 -17.17 7.45 -4.61
N PRO A 164 -16.31 8.37 -4.15
CA PRO A 164 -15.63 8.23 -2.87
C PRO A 164 -16.62 8.38 -1.70
N VAL A 165 -16.30 7.74 -0.57
CA VAL A 165 -17.10 7.82 0.67
C VAL A 165 -17.14 9.26 1.22
N ARG A 166 -16.07 10.04 0.98
CA ARG A 166 -15.98 11.46 1.36
C ARG A 166 -15.64 12.31 0.14
N LYS A 167 -16.11 13.56 0.10
CA LYS A 167 -15.93 14.43 -1.08
C LYS A 167 -14.50 14.92 -1.28
N ASP A 168 -13.69 14.90 -0.23
CA ASP A 168 -12.31 15.40 -0.18
C ASP A 168 -11.26 14.34 -0.52
N VAL A 169 -11.65 13.06 -0.63
CA VAL A 169 -10.73 11.98 -1.00
C VAL A 169 -10.85 11.60 -2.48
N PRO A 170 -9.74 11.22 -3.14
CA PRO A 170 -9.78 10.74 -4.51
C PRO A 170 -10.71 9.53 -4.68
N PRO A 171 -11.47 9.44 -5.79
CA PRO A 171 -12.30 8.26 -6.07
C PRO A 171 -11.45 7.03 -6.35
N ALA A 172 -12.03 5.83 -6.21
CA ALA A 172 -11.39 4.58 -6.63
C ALA A 172 -10.94 4.62 -8.10
N SER A 173 -11.72 5.27 -8.97
CA SER A 173 -11.38 5.44 -10.40
C SER A 173 -10.05 6.16 -10.67
N SER A 174 -9.53 6.94 -9.72
CA SER A 174 -8.27 7.69 -9.88
C SER A 174 -7.03 6.80 -10.02
N VAL A 175 -7.07 5.58 -9.48
CA VAL A 175 -5.95 4.63 -9.48
C VAL A 175 -6.19 3.39 -10.37
N LEU A 176 -7.35 3.34 -11.01
CA LEU A 176 -7.79 2.22 -11.85
C LEU A 176 -7.59 2.53 -13.34
N ARG A 177 -7.52 1.48 -14.16
CA ARG A 177 -7.41 1.65 -15.61
C ARG A 177 -8.75 2.14 -16.17
N PRO A 178 -8.80 3.27 -16.89
CA PRO A 178 -10.03 3.73 -17.53
C PRO A 178 -10.40 2.85 -18.71
N MET A 179 -11.70 2.58 -18.85
CA MET A 179 -12.30 1.77 -19.91
C MET A 179 -13.45 2.55 -20.58
N LYS A 180 -13.93 2.05 -21.72
CA LYS A 180 -15.07 2.68 -22.42
C LYS A 180 -16.32 2.68 -21.55
N GLY A 181 -17.15 3.72 -21.73
CA GLY A 181 -18.46 3.83 -21.04
C GLY A 181 -18.37 4.11 -19.54
N GLY A 182 -17.36 4.88 -19.10
CA GLY A 182 -17.19 5.26 -17.69
C GLY A 182 -16.74 4.13 -16.76
N LYS A 183 -16.44 2.95 -17.31
CA LYS A 183 -15.97 1.80 -16.56
C LYS A 183 -14.49 1.93 -16.23
N HIS A 184 -14.07 1.25 -15.18
CA HIS A 184 -12.68 1.13 -14.77
C HIS A 184 -12.35 -0.34 -14.47
N SER A 185 -11.09 -0.72 -14.68
CA SER A 185 -10.61 -2.09 -14.48
C SER A 185 -9.46 -2.10 -13.49
N LEU A 186 -9.55 -3.00 -12.51
CA LEU A 186 -8.44 -3.35 -11.64
C LEU A 186 -7.53 -4.35 -12.36
N ALA A 187 -6.53 -3.82 -13.07
CA ALA A 187 -5.54 -4.63 -13.77
C ALA A 187 -4.41 -5.06 -12.82
N LEU A 188 -3.71 -6.15 -13.17
CA LEU A 188 -2.54 -6.62 -12.42
C LEU A 188 -1.47 -5.53 -12.24
N HIS A 189 -1.22 -4.70 -13.27
CA HIS A 189 -0.28 -3.57 -13.15
C HIS A 189 -0.73 -2.57 -12.08
N GLY A 190 -2.04 -2.33 -11.96
CA GLY A 190 -2.62 -1.49 -10.89
C GLY A 190 -2.40 -2.12 -9.51
N ALA A 191 -2.66 -3.43 -9.36
CA ALA A 191 -2.39 -4.13 -8.10
C ALA A 191 -0.89 -4.10 -7.70
N ILE A 192 0.02 -4.19 -8.67
CA ILE A 192 1.47 -4.02 -8.45
C ILE A 192 1.79 -2.58 -8.03
N THR A 193 1.20 -1.58 -8.68
CA THR A 193 1.34 -0.17 -8.28
C THR A 193 0.88 0.04 -6.84
N CYS A 194 -0.28 -0.51 -6.45
CA CYS A 194 -0.75 -0.51 -5.06
C CYS A 194 0.29 -1.13 -4.11
N ALA A 195 0.80 -2.31 -4.44
CA ALA A 195 1.81 -3.01 -3.66
C ALA A 195 3.07 -2.16 -3.42
N ARG A 196 3.59 -1.54 -4.48
CA ARG A 196 4.78 -0.69 -4.43
C ARG A 196 4.57 0.58 -3.63
N ILE A 197 3.41 1.24 -3.78
CA ILE A 197 3.03 2.44 -3.02
C ILE A 197 3.09 2.14 -1.52
N TYR A 198 2.37 1.12 -1.07
CA TYR A 198 2.28 0.81 0.37
C TYR A 198 3.58 0.25 0.94
N ARG A 199 4.34 -0.52 0.16
CA ARG A 199 5.68 -0.99 0.54
C ARG A 199 6.65 0.17 0.73
N ALA A 200 6.77 1.04 -0.28
CA ALA A 200 7.71 2.17 -0.24
C ALA A 200 7.30 3.21 0.81
N ALA A 201 6.00 3.46 0.99
CA ALA A 201 5.52 4.37 2.03
C ALA A 201 5.79 3.84 3.44
N ALA A 202 5.61 2.53 3.66
CA ALA A 202 5.97 1.87 4.91
C ALA A 202 7.48 2.01 5.19
N GLU A 203 8.32 1.71 4.19
CA GLU A 203 9.78 1.83 4.29
C GLU A 203 10.22 3.26 4.62
N HIS A 204 9.65 4.26 3.92
CA HIS A 204 9.98 5.67 4.14
C HIS A 204 9.60 6.15 5.54
N LEU A 205 8.33 5.99 5.95
CA LEU A 205 7.84 6.50 7.23
C LEU A 205 8.49 5.78 8.41
N ALA A 206 8.68 4.47 8.30
CA ALA A 206 9.37 3.69 9.31
C ALA A 206 10.85 4.09 9.38
N GLY A 207 11.53 4.23 8.25
CA GLY A 207 12.94 4.64 8.19
C GLY A 207 13.20 6.00 8.83
N VAL A 208 12.35 7.01 8.56
CA VAL A 208 12.43 8.33 9.18
C VAL A 208 12.33 8.24 10.71
N VAL A 209 11.38 7.45 11.22
CA VAL A 209 11.16 7.31 12.66
C VAL A 209 12.23 6.44 13.33
N ALA A 210 12.65 5.35 12.69
CA ALA A 210 13.74 4.50 13.18
C ALA A 210 15.03 5.30 13.32
N GLY A 211 15.38 6.09 12.30
CA GLY A 211 16.54 6.97 12.34
C GLY A 211 16.48 7.98 13.49
N HIS A 212 15.29 8.50 13.81
CA HIS A 212 15.11 9.41 14.94
C HIS A 212 15.37 8.75 16.30
N ILE A 213 14.98 7.47 16.48
CA ILE A 213 15.19 6.74 17.73
C ILE A 213 16.51 5.95 17.77
N GLY A 214 17.39 6.15 16.78
CA GLY A 214 18.72 5.53 16.73
C GLY A 214 18.74 4.07 16.26
N GLU A 215 17.66 3.60 15.64
CA GLU A 215 17.50 2.23 15.16
C GLU A 215 17.72 2.14 13.64
N LYS A 216 18.03 0.92 13.16
CA LYS A 216 18.14 0.63 11.72
C LYS A 216 17.23 -0.53 11.34
N LEU A 217 16.55 -0.38 10.20
CA LEU A 217 15.64 -1.38 9.67
C LEU A 217 16.24 -2.07 8.45
N ASN A 218 16.02 -3.38 8.35
CA ASN A 218 16.35 -4.20 7.20
C ASN A 218 15.08 -4.59 6.45
N TRP A 219 14.97 -4.16 5.20
CA TRP A 219 13.83 -4.39 4.30
C TRP A 219 14.07 -5.50 3.27
N SER A 220 15.23 -6.17 3.29
CA SER A 220 15.61 -7.16 2.27
C SER A 220 14.67 -8.36 2.12
N ALA A 221 13.89 -8.69 3.15
CA ALA A 221 12.89 -9.75 3.10
C ALA A 221 11.53 -9.29 2.54
N VAL A 222 11.31 -7.99 2.40
CA VAL A 222 10.06 -7.42 1.90
C VAL A 222 10.03 -7.53 0.37
N PRO A 223 8.99 -8.13 -0.24
CA PRO A 223 8.95 -8.34 -1.67
C PRO A 223 8.83 -7.03 -2.46
N GLU A 224 9.55 -6.94 -3.59
CA GLU A 224 9.58 -5.77 -4.49
C GLU A 224 8.41 -5.70 -5.50
N PHE A 225 7.62 -6.78 -5.60
CA PHE A 225 6.53 -6.91 -6.57
C PHE A 225 6.98 -6.62 -8.01
N GLU A 226 7.97 -7.38 -8.48
CA GLU A 226 8.46 -7.29 -9.86
C GLU A 226 7.49 -7.92 -10.86
N LEU A 227 7.27 -7.22 -11.97
CA LEU A 227 6.55 -7.77 -13.12
C LEU A 227 7.57 -8.43 -14.06
N HIS A 228 7.86 -9.70 -13.85
CA HIS A 228 8.70 -10.46 -14.78
C HIS A 228 7.91 -10.82 -16.05
N ALA A 229 8.58 -10.85 -17.20
CA ALA A 229 7.99 -11.32 -18.47
C ALA A 229 7.53 -12.79 -18.36
N ALA A 230 6.66 -13.24 -19.27
CA ALA A 230 6.40 -14.68 -19.43
C ALA A 230 7.74 -15.42 -19.61
N PRO A 231 7.97 -16.55 -18.92
CA PRO A 231 9.04 -17.45 -19.35
C PRO A 231 8.82 -17.73 -20.84
N ALA A 232 9.86 -17.57 -21.66
CA ALA A 232 9.81 -18.02 -23.04
C ALA A 232 9.54 -19.54 -22.99
N ALA A 233 8.48 -19.96 -23.67
CA ALA A 233 8.14 -21.38 -23.81
C ALA A 233 9.12 -22.06 -24.77
#